data_AF-A0A6G0IZY6-F1
#
_entry.id   AF-A0A6G0IZY6-F1
#
_cell.length_a   1.000
_cell.length_b   1.000
_cell.length_c   1.000
_cell.angle_alpha   90.00
_cell.angle_beta   90.00
_cell.angle_gamma   90.00
#
_symmetry.space_group_name_H-M   'P 1'
#
loop_
_entity.id
_entity.type
_entity.pdbx_description
1 polymer ?
#
loop_
_entity_poly.entity_id
_entity_poly.type
_entity_poly.pdbx_seq_one_letter_code
_entity_poly.pdbx_strand_id
1 'polypeptide(L)'
;MTESTEQEDNEDNGETKLGEASTDQNAVLQALTTLHTELKDFKQGMRRDLDEFKNDVKKVLKDDLAEFKGEVMRELQSQNANIAEAQTRIADMETACLEMKETLLAVVKENTEMRGKIVDLESRSRRNNIRIYGVPEEKEGGSVIEFVNELFKRHLALPEGLELRVQRAHRALIPKPAAASSPRSIIIALREKGIRFRTPYTKMRVQWDSGLVIYSTAEEAAQDLNRRGIRVKVMTKANTAAAVEERLNAAMPWKRITCTSDSAAQHARERLTEFRRDIDQGN
;
A
#
# COMPACT_ATOMS: atom_id res chain seq x y z
N MET A 1 32.51 38.61 72.37
CA MET A 1 31.93 38.64 73.72
C MET A 1 32.61 37.53 74.50
N THR A 2 33.77 37.88 75.08
CA THR A 2 33.98 38.06 76.54
C THR A 2 34.08 36.68 77.22
N GLU A 3 35.28 36.11 77.32
CA GLU A 3 36.34 36.39 78.32
C GLU A 3 35.87 36.02 79.74
N SER A 4 36.55 35.04 80.33
CA SER A 4 36.88 34.97 81.77
C SER A 4 37.80 33.78 82.01
N THR A 5 39.09 34.12 82.04
CA THR A 5 40.18 33.44 82.72
C THR A 5 39.91 33.44 84.22
N GLU A 6 40.20 32.34 84.91
CA GLU A 6 40.58 32.39 86.33
C GLU A 6 41.41 31.14 86.65
N GLN A 7 42.64 31.41 87.04
CA GLN A 7 43.66 30.47 87.47
C GLN A 7 44.33 31.18 88.66
N GLU A 8 44.24 30.59 89.85
CA GLU A 8 45.18 30.88 90.94
C GLU A 8 45.33 29.66 91.84
N ASP A 9 46.59 29.42 92.19
CA ASP A 9 47.21 28.28 92.84
C ASP A 9 46.87 28.21 94.36
N ASN A 10 46.66 27.02 94.94
CA ASN A 10 47.60 26.24 95.79
C ASN A 10 48.09 27.02 97.05
N GLU A 11 48.13 26.54 98.29
CA GLU A 11 48.32 25.21 98.89
C GLU A 11 48.21 25.41 100.43
N ASP A 12 47.60 24.50 101.22
CA ASP A 12 48.18 24.11 102.53
C ASP A 12 47.60 22.78 103.03
N ASN A 13 48.48 22.02 103.65
CA ASN A 13 48.52 20.58 103.79
C ASN A 13 48.13 20.16 105.21
N GLY A 14 47.22 19.19 105.34
CA GLY A 14 46.83 18.61 106.61
C GLY A 14 46.63 17.10 106.48
N GLU A 15 47.72 16.35 106.62
CA GLU A 15 47.72 14.89 106.65
C GLU A 15 46.95 14.35 107.87
N THR A 16 46.01 13.43 107.65
CA THR A 16 45.71 12.38 108.63
C THR A 16 45.26 11.10 107.92
N LYS A 17 46.06 10.05 108.04
CA LYS A 17 45.88 8.72 107.43
C LYS A 17 44.63 8.00 107.97
N LEU A 18 43.74 7.59 107.06
CA LEU A 18 42.83 6.44 107.19
C LEU A 18 42.91 5.66 105.86
N GLY A 19 44.03 4.96 105.68
CA GLY A 19 44.27 4.10 104.52
C GLY A 19 43.67 2.72 104.77
N GLU A 20 42.68 2.35 103.93
CA GLU A 20 42.38 0.97 103.47
C GLU A 20 41.02 0.90 102.74
N ALA A 21 40.16 1.93 102.81
CA ALA A 21 38.89 2.01 102.04
C ALA A 21 38.95 2.89 100.77
N SER A 22 39.97 3.73 100.62
CA SER A 22 40.11 4.68 99.50
C SER A 22 40.68 4.07 98.22
N THR A 23 41.41 2.96 98.33
CA THR A 23 42.07 2.29 97.18
C THR A 23 41.05 1.60 96.27
N ASP A 24 40.00 0.99 96.83
CA ASP A 24 38.91 0.37 96.07
C ASP A 24 37.98 1.40 95.42
N GLN A 25 37.67 2.51 96.10
CA GLN A 25 36.87 3.59 95.51
C GLN A 25 37.60 4.31 94.36
N ASN A 26 38.93 4.49 94.47
CA ASN A 26 39.74 5.03 93.38
C ASN A 26 39.82 4.06 92.19
N ALA A 27 39.93 2.75 92.43
CA ALA A 27 39.91 1.75 91.37
C ALA A 27 38.57 1.71 90.61
N VAL A 28 37.45 1.84 91.34
CA VAL A 28 36.10 1.94 90.75
C VAL A 28 35.93 3.23 89.95
N LEU A 29 36.42 4.37 90.44
CA LEU A 29 36.41 5.65 89.72
C LEU A 29 37.25 5.57 88.43
N GLN A 30 38.43 4.93 88.48
CA GLN A 30 39.26 4.71 87.30
C GLN A 30 38.51 3.85 86.26
N ALA A 31 37.92 2.71 86.66
CA ALA A 31 37.14 1.88 85.76
C ALA A 31 35.95 2.62 85.12
N LEU A 32 35.24 3.47 85.90
CA LEU A 32 34.16 4.33 85.40
C LEU A 32 34.65 5.37 84.40
N THR A 33 35.81 5.98 84.64
CA THR A 33 36.43 6.91 83.68
C THR A 33 36.86 6.21 82.40
N THR A 34 37.41 4.99 82.50
CA THR A 34 37.78 4.17 81.34
C THR A 34 36.55 3.79 80.52
N LEU A 35 35.47 3.34 81.16
CA LEU A 35 34.20 3.06 80.49
C LEU A 35 33.61 4.32 79.84
N HIS A 36 33.68 5.48 80.51
CA HIS A 36 33.21 6.73 79.92
C HIS A 36 34.05 7.11 78.69
N THR A 37 35.37 6.92 78.72
CA THR A 37 36.22 7.16 77.55
C THR A 37 35.89 6.20 76.41
N GLU A 38 35.73 4.90 76.68
CA GLU A 38 35.34 3.91 75.68
C GLU A 38 33.96 4.20 75.08
N LEU A 39 32.99 4.62 75.89
CA LEU A 39 31.64 4.95 75.44
C LEU A 39 31.61 6.24 74.61
N LYS A 40 32.47 7.21 74.95
CA LYS A 40 32.70 8.43 74.17
C LYS A 40 33.37 8.12 72.83
N ASP A 41 34.36 7.22 72.83
CA ASP A 41 35.09 6.79 71.65
C ASP A 41 34.19 5.96 70.73
N PHE A 42 33.39 5.06 71.27
CA PHE A 42 32.37 4.30 70.55
C PHE A 42 31.32 5.23 69.92
N LYS A 43 30.81 6.21 70.67
CA LYS A 43 29.88 7.21 70.15
C LYS A 43 30.50 8.03 69.01
N GLN A 44 31.78 8.40 69.12
CA GLN A 44 32.49 9.06 68.02
C GLN A 44 32.70 8.12 66.83
N GLY A 45 33.01 6.84 67.05
CA GLY A 45 33.13 5.80 66.03
C GLY A 45 31.84 5.68 65.23
N MET A 46 30.70 5.43 65.89
CA MET A 46 29.39 5.35 65.21
C MET A 46 29.06 6.63 64.43
N ARG A 47 29.46 7.81 64.94
CA ARG A 47 29.20 9.08 64.25
C ARG A 47 30.02 9.18 62.97
N ARG A 48 31.28 8.73 62.99
CA ARG A 48 32.14 8.62 61.80
C ARG A 48 31.55 7.62 60.81
N ASP A 49 31.18 6.42 61.26
CA ASP A 49 30.60 5.38 60.39
C ASP A 49 29.30 5.84 59.72
N LEU A 50 28.45 6.57 60.45
CA LEU A 50 27.20 7.11 59.92
C LEU A 50 27.45 8.21 58.88
N ASP A 51 28.45 9.08 59.12
CA ASP A 51 28.84 10.12 58.17
C ASP A 51 29.48 9.52 56.93
N GLU A 52 30.30 8.47 57.08
CA GLU A 52 30.90 7.71 55.98
C GLU A 52 29.81 7.01 55.16
N PHE A 53 28.92 6.25 55.79
CA PHE A 53 27.78 5.60 55.13
C PHE A 53 26.89 6.61 54.37
N LYS A 54 26.59 7.76 54.99
CA LYS A 54 25.81 8.82 54.33
C LYS A 54 26.52 9.37 53.09
N ASN A 55 27.83 9.54 53.16
CA ASN A 55 28.63 10.02 52.03
C ASN A 55 28.70 8.97 50.92
N ASP A 56 28.86 7.69 51.26
CA ASP A 56 28.87 6.58 50.31
C ASP A 56 27.53 6.43 49.61
N VAL A 57 26.41 6.42 50.34
CA VAL A 57 25.07 6.39 49.75
C VAL A 57 24.83 7.60 48.85
N LYS A 58 25.24 8.80 49.28
CA LYS A 58 25.12 10.00 48.46
C LYS A 58 25.96 9.93 47.18
N LYS A 59 27.14 9.31 47.24
CA LYS A 59 28.02 9.13 46.10
C LYS A 59 27.42 8.12 45.12
N VAL A 60 27.04 6.93 45.59
CA VAL A 60 26.41 5.88 44.76
C VAL A 60 25.17 6.41 44.06
N LEU A 61 24.24 7.06 44.79
CA LEU A 61 23.04 7.62 44.18
C LEU A 61 23.33 8.69 43.11
N LYS A 62 24.38 9.49 43.31
CA LYS A 62 24.75 10.53 42.35
C LYS A 62 25.39 9.91 41.11
N ASP A 63 26.21 8.88 41.29
CA ASP A 63 26.87 8.16 40.22
C ASP A 63 25.84 7.36 39.40
N ASP A 64 24.95 6.60 40.05
CA ASP A 64 23.85 5.87 39.41
C ASP A 64 22.90 6.80 38.64
N LEU A 65 22.56 7.96 39.21
CA LEU A 65 21.70 8.94 38.54
C LEU A 65 22.39 9.57 37.32
N ALA A 66 23.71 9.80 37.40
CA ALA A 66 24.48 10.32 36.28
C ALA A 66 24.60 9.27 35.16
N GLU A 67 24.82 8.01 35.52
CA GLU A 67 24.86 6.89 34.58
C GLU A 67 23.50 6.69 33.90
N PHE A 68 22.42 6.59 34.69
CA PHE A 68 21.06 6.47 34.18
C PHE A 68 20.67 7.62 33.26
N LYS A 69 20.98 8.86 33.64
CA LYS A 69 20.74 10.03 32.77
C LYS A 69 21.54 9.92 31.47
N GLY A 70 22.79 9.46 31.54
CA GLY A 70 23.64 9.26 30.37
C GLY A 70 23.09 8.19 29.43
N GLU A 71 22.61 7.07 29.97
CA GLU A 71 22.00 5.98 29.22
C GLU A 71 20.71 6.43 28.53
N VAL A 72 19.78 7.05 29.28
CA VAL A 72 18.51 7.56 28.73
C VAL A 72 18.75 8.59 27.63
N MET A 73 19.73 9.49 27.79
CA MET A 73 20.04 10.50 26.77
C MET A 73 20.62 9.86 25.50
N ARG A 74 21.46 8.81 25.62
CA ARG A 74 21.98 8.09 24.44
C ARG A 74 20.88 7.34 23.71
N GLU A 75 20.03 6.64 24.44
CA GLU A 75 18.91 5.90 23.85
C GLU A 75 17.93 6.85 23.15
N LEU A 76 17.60 7.98 23.77
CA LEU A 76 16.72 8.99 23.17
C LEU A 76 17.34 9.58 21.90
N GLN A 77 18.66 9.85 21.90
CA GLN A 77 19.37 10.30 20.69
C GLN A 77 19.34 9.24 19.58
N SER A 78 19.56 7.97 19.92
CA SER A 78 19.50 6.86 18.95
C SER A 78 18.09 6.72 18.36
N GLN A 79 17.06 6.73 19.22
CA GLN A 79 15.67 6.67 18.77
C GLN A 79 15.31 7.86 17.88
N ASN A 80 15.75 9.06 18.23
CA ASN A 80 15.49 10.24 17.43
C ASN A 80 16.16 10.17 16.04
N ALA A 81 17.37 9.61 15.96
CA ALA A 81 18.04 9.34 14.69
C ALA A 81 17.29 8.29 13.85
N ASN A 82 16.86 7.19 14.47
CA ASN A 82 16.08 6.14 13.80
C ASN A 82 14.73 6.67 13.29
N ILE A 83 14.08 7.55 14.06
CA ILE A 83 12.82 8.21 13.66
C ILE A 83 13.07 9.13 12.47
N ALA A 84 14.13 9.92 12.48
CA ALA A 84 14.47 10.80 11.36
C ALA A 84 14.76 10.00 10.06
N GLU A 85 15.47 8.88 10.17
CA GLU A 85 15.71 7.97 9.04
C GLU A 85 14.39 7.37 8.54
N ALA A 86 13.53 6.88 9.43
CA ALA A 86 12.24 6.32 9.08
C ALA A 86 11.35 7.36 8.38
N GLN A 87 11.32 8.61 8.87
CA GLN A 87 10.60 9.72 8.24
C GLN A 87 11.10 10.00 6.83
N THR A 88 12.43 10.01 6.64
CA THR A 88 13.04 10.22 5.32
C THR A 88 12.67 9.09 4.36
N ARG A 89 12.80 7.83 4.80
CA ARG A 89 12.42 6.66 3.98
C ARG A 89 10.94 6.65 3.62
N ILE A 90 10.07 7.11 4.52
CA ILE A 90 8.63 7.25 4.26
C ILE A 90 8.41 8.34 3.20
N ALA A 91 9.02 9.51 3.33
CA ALA A 91 8.89 10.60 2.35
C ALA A 91 9.37 10.18 0.94
N ASP A 92 10.48 9.44 0.85
CA ASP A 92 10.98 8.91 -0.42
C ASP A 92 10.00 7.89 -1.03
N MET A 93 9.45 6.99 -0.20
CA MET A 93 8.44 6.01 -0.64
C MET A 93 7.16 6.69 -1.10
N GLU A 94 6.69 7.72 -0.39
CA GLU A 94 5.53 8.52 -0.76
C GLU A 94 5.71 9.15 -2.15
N THR A 95 6.89 9.71 -2.39
CA THR A 95 7.25 10.35 -3.66
C THR A 95 7.26 9.33 -4.80
N ALA A 96 7.95 8.19 -4.61
CA ALA A 96 8.01 7.12 -5.60
C ALA A 96 6.62 6.52 -5.90
N CYS A 97 5.76 6.37 -4.87
CA CYS A 97 4.38 5.91 -5.04
C CYS A 97 3.54 6.86 -5.89
N LEU A 98 3.71 8.18 -5.74
CA LEU A 98 3.01 9.17 -6.55
C LEU A 98 3.48 9.16 -8.02
N GLU A 99 4.78 9.07 -8.26
CA GLU A 99 5.34 8.97 -9.61
C GLU A 99 4.89 7.68 -10.32
N MET A 100 4.89 6.56 -9.60
CA MET A 100 4.38 5.28 -10.08
C MET A 100 2.89 5.39 -10.45
N LYS A 101 2.09 6.09 -9.64
CA LYS A 101 0.67 6.31 -9.92
C LYS A 101 0.46 7.11 -11.21
N GLU A 102 1.22 8.18 -11.41
CA GLU A 102 1.11 9.04 -12.59
C GLU A 102 1.51 8.29 -13.88
N THR A 103 2.64 7.58 -13.84
CA THR A 103 3.10 6.75 -14.96
C THR A 103 2.11 5.65 -15.31
N LEU A 104 1.53 4.97 -14.30
CA LEU A 104 0.54 3.93 -14.53
C LEU A 104 -0.74 4.48 -15.18
N LEU A 105 -1.21 5.65 -14.76
CA LEU A 105 -2.37 6.31 -15.40
C LEU A 105 -2.08 6.66 -16.86
N ALA A 106 -0.89 7.19 -17.15
CA ALA A 106 -0.48 7.50 -18.52
C ALA A 106 -0.47 6.23 -19.39
N VAL A 107 0.15 5.15 -18.91
CA VAL A 107 0.18 3.85 -19.62
C VAL A 107 -1.22 3.31 -19.85
N VAL A 108 -2.11 3.36 -18.86
CA VAL A 108 -3.50 2.90 -19.01
C VAL A 108 -4.21 3.70 -20.10
N LYS A 109 -4.07 5.03 -20.10
CA LYS A 109 -4.65 5.90 -21.12
C LYS A 109 -4.15 5.53 -22.52
N GLU A 110 -2.83 5.44 -22.72
CA GLU A 110 -2.25 5.03 -24.00
C GLU A 110 -2.74 3.65 -24.44
N ASN A 111 -2.84 2.69 -23.52
CA ASN A 111 -3.34 1.35 -23.83
C ASN A 111 -4.79 1.39 -24.31
N THR A 112 -5.65 2.22 -23.70
CA THR A 112 -7.04 2.38 -24.16
C THR A 112 -7.11 3.01 -25.55
N GLU A 113 -6.28 4.00 -25.85
CA GLU A 113 -6.22 4.64 -27.16
C GLU A 113 -5.71 3.67 -28.24
N MET A 114 -4.63 2.93 -27.94
CA MET A 114 -4.10 1.90 -28.84
C MET A 114 -5.13 0.83 -29.14
N ARG A 115 -5.84 0.33 -28.12
CA ARG A 115 -6.94 -0.64 -28.32
C ARG A 115 -8.03 -0.06 -29.22
N GLY A 116 -8.39 1.21 -29.05
CA GLY A 116 -9.34 1.90 -29.93
C GLY A 116 -8.86 1.94 -31.39
N LYS A 117 -7.60 2.28 -31.62
CA LYS A 117 -6.97 2.30 -32.97
C LYS A 117 -6.95 0.90 -33.60
N ILE A 118 -6.62 -0.14 -32.84
CA ILE A 118 -6.63 -1.53 -33.31
C ILE A 118 -8.04 -1.94 -33.75
N VAL A 119 -9.06 -1.66 -32.93
CA VAL A 119 -10.45 -1.98 -33.25
C VAL A 119 -10.92 -1.24 -34.51
N ASP A 120 -10.54 0.03 -34.68
CA ASP A 120 -10.86 0.78 -35.89
C ASP A 120 -10.17 0.17 -37.12
N LEU A 121 -8.85 -0.10 -37.06
CA LEU A 121 -8.10 -0.73 -38.16
C LEU A 121 -8.67 -2.09 -38.54
N GLU A 122 -9.01 -2.92 -37.57
CA GLU A 122 -9.66 -4.21 -37.81
C GLU A 122 -11.02 -4.03 -38.47
N SER A 123 -11.82 -3.07 -38.00
CA SER A 123 -13.11 -2.71 -38.60
C SER A 123 -12.95 -2.19 -40.03
N ARG A 124 -11.90 -1.41 -40.33
CA ARG A 124 -11.60 -0.94 -41.70
C ARG A 124 -11.21 -2.10 -42.60
N SER A 125 -10.35 -2.99 -42.12
CA SER A 125 -9.90 -4.17 -42.86
C SER A 125 -11.05 -5.12 -43.19
N ARG A 126 -11.98 -5.33 -42.24
CA ARG A 126 -13.15 -6.21 -42.44
C ARG A 126 -14.26 -5.59 -43.29
N ARG A 127 -14.33 -4.26 -43.44
CA ARG A 127 -15.38 -3.58 -44.23
C ARG A 127 -15.44 -4.00 -45.69
N ASN A 128 -14.29 -4.36 -46.27
CA ASN A 128 -14.20 -4.79 -47.67
C ASN A 128 -14.39 -6.31 -47.83
N ASN A 129 -14.62 -7.03 -46.73
CA ASN A 129 -14.83 -8.46 -46.72
C ASN A 129 -16.33 -8.79 -46.67
N ILE A 130 -16.81 -9.50 -47.67
CA ILE A 130 -18.17 -10.04 -47.75
C ILE A 130 -18.13 -11.55 -47.48
N ARG A 131 -19.11 -12.04 -46.72
CA ARG A 131 -19.27 -13.46 -46.43
C ARG A 131 -20.62 -13.96 -46.93
N ILE A 132 -20.60 -14.92 -47.86
CA ILE A 132 -21.80 -15.53 -48.44
C ILE A 132 -22.01 -16.90 -47.79
N TYR A 133 -23.26 -17.20 -47.42
CA TYR A 133 -23.69 -18.47 -46.84
C TYR A 133 -24.65 -19.21 -47.79
N GLY A 134 -24.75 -20.53 -47.63
CA GLY A 134 -25.75 -21.34 -48.34
C GLY A 134 -25.41 -21.74 -49.78
N VAL A 135 -24.18 -21.49 -50.25
CA VAL A 135 -23.72 -22.01 -51.54
C VAL A 135 -23.33 -23.48 -51.36
N PRO A 136 -23.93 -24.46 -52.07
CA PRO A 136 -23.52 -25.87 -51.98
C PRO A 136 -22.04 -26.05 -52.29
N GLU A 137 -21.37 -26.98 -51.60
CA GLU A 137 -19.97 -27.31 -51.89
C GLU A 137 -19.81 -27.78 -53.34
N GLU A 138 -18.68 -27.47 -53.98
CA GLU A 138 -18.32 -27.87 -55.37
C GLU A 138 -19.13 -27.22 -56.49
N LYS A 139 -20.16 -26.43 -56.17
CA LYS A 139 -20.95 -25.68 -57.16
C LYS A 139 -20.15 -24.55 -57.82
N GLU A 140 -19.00 -24.18 -57.27
CA GLU A 140 -18.16 -23.09 -57.79
C GLU A 140 -17.28 -23.49 -58.98
N GLY A 141 -17.15 -24.79 -59.25
CA GLY A 141 -16.25 -25.29 -60.30
C GLY A 141 -14.78 -25.00 -60.00
N GLY A 142 -14.01 -24.65 -61.03
CA GLY A 142 -12.55 -24.47 -60.95
C GLY A 142 -12.07 -23.14 -60.36
N SER A 143 -12.91 -22.11 -60.30
CA SER A 143 -12.55 -20.77 -59.81
C SER A 143 -13.68 -20.12 -59.01
N VAL A 144 -13.48 -20.00 -57.70
CA VAL A 144 -14.43 -19.33 -56.79
C VAL A 144 -14.62 -17.85 -57.16
N ILE A 145 -13.60 -17.21 -57.72
CA ILE A 145 -13.66 -15.79 -58.12
C ILE A 145 -14.63 -15.59 -59.28
N GLU A 146 -14.56 -16.45 -60.31
CA GLU A 146 -15.44 -16.40 -61.47
C GLU A 146 -16.89 -16.67 -61.08
N PHE A 147 -17.10 -17.69 -60.25
CA PHE A 147 -18.43 -18.01 -59.70
C PHE A 147 -19.05 -16.82 -58.97
N VAL A 148 -18.28 -16.13 -58.11
CA VAL A 148 -18.76 -14.96 -57.36
C VAL A 148 -19.07 -13.78 -58.29
N ASN A 149 -18.25 -13.55 -59.32
CA ASN A 149 -18.50 -12.48 -60.29
C ASN A 149 -19.80 -12.72 -61.08
N GLU A 150 -20.03 -13.95 -61.54
CA GLU A 150 -21.28 -14.37 -62.18
C GLU A 150 -22.49 -14.21 -61.24
N LEU A 151 -22.35 -14.65 -59.99
CA LEU A 151 -23.39 -14.55 -58.97
C LEU A 151 -23.81 -13.10 -58.73
N PHE A 152 -22.84 -12.19 -58.61
CA PHE A 152 -23.13 -10.77 -58.42
C PHE A 152 -23.77 -10.13 -59.67
N LYS A 153 -23.29 -10.45 -60.87
CA LYS A 153 -23.91 -9.95 -62.12
C LYS A 153 -25.37 -10.37 -62.23
N ARG A 154 -25.68 -11.64 -61.94
CA ARG A 154 -27.04 -12.20 -62.06
C ARG A 154 -28.01 -11.67 -61.01
N HIS A 155 -27.56 -11.50 -59.76
CA HIS A 155 -28.46 -11.22 -58.64
C HIS A 155 -28.47 -9.77 -58.16
N LEU A 156 -27.41 -8.98 -58.39
CA LEU A 156 -27.34 -7.60 -57.89
C LEU A 156 -27.80 -6.52 -58.88
N ALA A 157 -28.18 -6.86 -60.11
CA ALA A 157 -28.66 -5.91 -61.13
C ALA A 157 -27.85 -4.59 -61.13
N LEU A 158 -26.52 -4.73 -61.19
CA LEU A 158 -25.61 -3.58 -61.05
C LEU A 158 -25.77 -2.63 -62.25
N PRO A 159 -25.77 -1.30 -62.02
CA PRO A 159 -25.87 -0.34 -63.12
C PRO A 159 -24.70 -0.48 -64.09
N GLU A 160 -24.96 -0.26 -65.39
CA GLU A 160 -23.95 -0.35 -66.45
C GLU A 160 -22.75 0.55 -66.13
N GLY A 161 -21.57 -0.07 -65.95
CA GLY A 161 -20.32 0.59 -65.56
C GLY A 161 -19.82 0.25 -64.15
N LEU A 162 -20.64 -0.37 -63.29
CA LEU A 162 -20.23 -0.74 -61.92
C LEU A 162 -19.67 -2.17 -61.84
N GLU A 163 -18.38 -2.33 -62.20
CA GLU A 163 -17.69 -3.62 -62.06
C GLU A 163 -17.21 -3.86 -60.63
N LEU A 164 -17.83 -4.83 -59.94
CA LEU A 164 -17.31 -5.39 -58.69
C LEU A 164 -16.02 -6.17 -58.96
N ARG A 165 -14.86 -5.55 -58.69
CA ARG A 165 -13.57 -6.23 -58.81
C ARG A 165 -13.29 -7.04 -57.55
N VAL A 166 -13.48 -8.35 -57.62
CA VAL A 166 -13.07 -9.27 -56.54
C VAL A 166 -11.55 -9.40 -56.53
N GLN A 167 -10.91 -9.09 -55.41
CA GLN A 167 -9.46 -9.26 -55.23
C GLN A 167 -9.12 -10.69 -54.81
N ARG A 168 -9.92 -11.26 -53.91
CA ARG A 168 -9.75 -12.62 -53.40
C ARG A 168 -11.12 -13.23 -53.10
N ALA A 169 -11.33 -14.47 -53.50
CA ALA A 169 -12.48 -15.26 -53.04
C ALA A 169 -12.02 -16.67 -52.72
N HIS A 170 -12.45 -17.20 -51.57
CA HIS A 170 -12.15 -18.55 -51.14
C HIS A 170 -13.23 -19.04 -50.17
N ARG A 171 -13.44 -20.34 -50.09
CA ARG A 171 -14.20 -20.96 -48.99
C ARG A 171 -13.46 -20.78 -47.68
N ALA A 172 -14.21 -20.70 -46.57
CA ALA A 172 -13.62 -20.71 -45.25
C ALA A 172 -12.71 -21.94 -45.06
N LEU A 173 -11.55 -21.73 -44.44
CA LEU A 173 -10.50 -22.75 -44.22
C LEU A 173 -10.86 -23.73 -43.09
N ILE A 174 -12.12 -24.16 -43.05
CA ILE A 174 -12.66 -25.14 -42.11
C ILE A 174 -12.72 -26.49 -42.82
N PRO A 175 -12.53 -27.63 -42.13
CA PRO A 175 -12.71 -28.96 -42.71
C PRO A 175 -14.03 -29.08 -43.49
N LYS A 176 -14.01 -29.79 -44.61
CA LYS A 176 -15.19 -29.95 -45.47
C LYS A 176 -16.30 -30.63 -44.66
N PRO A 177 -17.46 -29.97 -44.47
CA PRO A 177 -18.59 -30.54 -43.74
C PRO A 177 -19.17 -31.75 -44.48
N ALA A 178 -19.79 -32.67 -43.74
CA ALA A 178 -20.54 -33.79 -44.33
C ALA A 178 -21.74 -33.27 -45.14
N ALA A 179 -22.17 -34.00 -46.17
CA ALA A 179 -23.21 -33.56 -47.11
C ALA A 179 -24.55 -33.15 -46.46
N ALA A 180 -24.85 -33.64 -45.25
CA ALA A 180 -26.05 -33.31 -44.47
C ALA A 180 -25.92 -32.05 -43.60
N SER A 181 -24.74 -31.42 -43.54
CA SER A 181 -24.46 -30.25 -42.69
C SER A 181 -24.29 -28.97 -43.50
N SER A 182 -24.40 -27.81 -42.85
CA SER A 182 -24.37 -26.51 -43.52
C SER A 182 -23.08 -26.30 -44.32
N PRO A 183 -23.15 -25.88 -45.60
CA PRO A 183 -21.95 -25.69 -46.43
C PRO A 183 -21.08 -24.55 -45.92
N ARG A 184 -19.76 -24.60 -46.20
CA ARG A 184 -18.81 -23.57 -45.74
C ARG A 184 -19.14 -22.24 -46.38
N SER A 185 -19.03 -21.15 -45.64
CA SER A 185 -19.18 -19.81 -46.20
C SER A 185 -18.08 -19.48 -47.21
N ILE A 186 -18.39 -18.68 -48.23
CA ILE A 186 -17.40 -18.06 -49.12
C ILE A 186 -17.02 -16.69 -48.56
N ILE A 187 -15.73 -16.44 -48.41
CA ILE A 187 -15.15 -15.17 -47.96
C ILE A 187 -14.57 -14.45 -49.19
N ILE A 188 -15.05 -13.24 -49.43
CA ILE A 188 -14.72 -12.42 -50.59
C ILE A 188 -14.10 -11.12 -50.09
N ALA A 189 -12.92 -10.77 -50.59
CA ALA A 189 -12.33 -9.45 -50.42
C ALA A 189 -12.50 -8.67 -51.73
N LEU A 190 -13.21 -7.54 -51.66
CA LEU A 190 -13.39 -6.66 -52.82
C LEU A 190 -12.20 -5.69 -52.95
N ARG A 191 -11.77 -5.46 -54.19
CA ARG A 191 -10.79 -4.41 -54.50
C ARG A 191 -11.51 -3.07 -54.42
N GLU A 192 -10.96 -2.17 -53.62
CA GLU A 192 -11.56 -0.87 -53.30
C GLU A 192 -11.83 -0.04 -54.57
N LYS A 193 -13.08 -0.05 -55.03
CA LYS A 193 -13.62 0.90 -56.01
C LYS A 193 -14.86 1.55 -55.40
N GLY A 194 -14.69 2.48 -54.46
CA GLY A 194 -15.76 3.39 -53.99
C GLY A 194 -17.05 2.78 -53.40
N ILE A 195 -17.26 1.47 -53.48
CA ILE A 195 -18.43 0.77 -52.98
C ILE A 195 -18.15 0.48 -51.52
N ARG A 196 -18.43 1.49 -50.69
CA ARG A 196 -18.44 1.34 -49.25
C ARG A 196 -19.65 0.48 -48.90
N PHE A 197 -19.47 -0.84 -48.82
CA PHE A 197 -20.44 -1.69 -48.14
C PHE A 197 -20.53 -1.20 -46.69
N ARG A 198 -21.53 -0.35 -46.39
CA ARG A 198 -22.01 -0.14 -45.03
C ARG A 198 -22.75 -1.42 -44.64
N THR A 199 -22.02 -2.52 -44.48
CA THR A 199 -22.53 -3.61 -43.66
C THR A 199 -22.62 -3.02 -42.25
N PRO A 200 -23.82 -2.98 -41.64
CA PRO A 200 -23.97 -2.52 -40.26
C PRO A 200 -23.35 -3.59 -39.34
N TYR A 201 -22.02 -3.71 -39.35
CA TYR A 201 -21.24 -4.61 -38.52
C TYR A 201 -21.26 -4.21 -37.04
N THR A 202 -21.92 -3.10 -36.71
CA THR A 202 -22.34 -2.80 -35.33
C THR A 202 -23.35 -3.81 -34.81
N LYS A 203 -24.03 -4.57 -35.69
CA LYS A 203 -25.05 -5.52 -35.28
C LYS A 203 -24.51 -6.96 -35.28
N MET A 204 -24.49 -7.62 -34.13
CA MET A 204 -24.18 -9.04 -33.98
C MET A 204 -25.33 -9.88 -34.52
N ARG A 205 -25.01 -10.99 -35.17
CA ARG A 205 -26.02 -11.90 -35.74
C ARG A 205 -25.82 -13.28 -35.17
N VAL A 206 -26.85 -13.82 -34.54
CA VAL A 206 -26.84 -15.19 -34.00
C VAL A 206 -27.94 -15.97 -34.70
N GLN A 207 -27.58 -17.12 -35.27
CA GLN A 207 -28.56 -18.07 -35.78
C GLN A 207 -29.06 -18.93 -34.63
N TRP A 208 -30.35 -18.85 -34.39
CA TRP A 208 -31.07 -19.74 -33.49
C TRP A 208 -31.88 -20.74 -34.29
N ASP A 209 -32.36 -21.78 -33.62
CA ASP A 209 -33.41 -22.68 -34.10
C ASP A 209 -34.69 -21.94 -34.48
N SER A 210 -35.02 -20.85 -33.77
CA SER A 210 -36.14 -19.94 -34.08
C SER A 210 -35.87 -18.97 -35.23
N GLY A 211 -34.69 -19.00 -35.85
CA GLY A 211 -34.28 -18.09 -36.93
C GLY A 211 -33.16 -17.11 -36.57
N LEU A 212 -32.85 -16.20 -37.49
CA LEU A 212 -31.75 -15.25 -37.35
C LEU A 212 -32.17 -14.05 -36.49
N VAL A 213 -31.50 -13.84 -35.35
CA VAL A 213 -31.68 -12.64 -34.51
C VAL A 213 -30.46 -11.72 -34.65
N ILE A 214 -30.74 -10.43 -34.71
CA ILE A 214 -29.75 -9.38 -34.92
C ILE A 214 -29.72 -8.47 -33.69
N TYR A 215 -28.61 -8.45 -32.97
CA TYR A 215 -28.38 -7.63 -31.77
C TYR A 215 -27.57 -6.40 -32.08
N SER A 216 -27.81 -5.30 -31.37
CA SER A 216 -27.13 -4.01 -31.60
C SER A 216 -25.84 -3.88 -30.81
N THR A 217 -25.72 -4.62 -29.70
CA THR A 217 -24.59 -4.59 -28.79
C THR A 217 -24.22 -6.00 -28.33
N ALA A 218 -22.95 -6.18 -27.93
CA ALA A 218 -22.49 -7.44 -27.36
C ALA A 218 -23.15 -7.78 -26.02
N GLU A 219 -23.56 -6.77 -25.27
CA GLU A 219 -24.25 -6.92 -23.99
C GLU A 219 -25.67 -7.46 -24.19
N GLU A 220 -26.42 -6.91 -25.16
CA GLU A 220 -27.76 -7.39 -25.53
C GLU A 220 -27.73 -8.85 -25.99
N ALA A 221 -26.76 -9.19 -26.86
CA ALA A 221 -26.58 -10.55 -27.34
C ALA A 221 -26.25 -11.52 -26.20
N ALA A 222 -25.35 -11.12 -25.29
CA ALA A 222 -24.94 -11.95 -24.16
C ALA A 222 -26.02 -12.12 -23.09
N GLN A 223 -26.86 -11.10 -22.87
CA GLN A 223 -28.05 -11.24 -22.03
C GLN A 223 -29.03 -12.25 -22.62
N ASP A 224 -29.28 -12.21 -23.93
CA ASP A 224 -30.18 -13.17 -24.57
C ASP A 224 -29.60 -14.60 -24.58
N LEU A 225 -28.28 -14.74 -24.77
CA LEU A 225 -27.57 -16.02 -24.61
C LEU A 225 -27.72 -16.58 -23.18
N ASN A 226 -27.55 -15.74 -22.16
CA ASN A 226 -27.71 -16.15 -20.75
C ASN A 226 -29.16 -16.50 -20.41
N ARG A 227 -30.16 -15.78 -20.94
CA ARG A 227 -31.59 -16.12 -20.78
C ARG A 227 -31.92 -17.49 -21.36
N ARG A 228 -31.27 -17.86 -22.46
CA ARG A 228 -31.42 -19.16 -23.12
C ARG A 228 -30.53 -20.25 -22.52
N GLY A 229 -29.89 -19.99 -21.37
CA GLY A 229 -29.10 -20.97 -20.62
C GLY A 229 -27.64 -21.15 -21.09
N ILE A 230 -27.19 -20.39 -22.09
CA ILE A 230 -25.80 -20.40 -22.56
C ILE A 230 -25.02 -19.40 -21.73
N ARG A 231 -24.20 -19.91 -20.80
CA ARG A 231 -23.44 -19.07 -19.86
C ARG A 231 -22.34 -18.30 -20.60
N VAL A 232 -22.60 -17.03 -20.90
CA VAL A 232 -21.64 -16.11 -21.53
C VAL A 232 -21.24 -15.04 -20.52
N LYS A 233 -19.94 -14.98 -20.22
CA LYS A 233 -19.38 -13.95 -19.36
C LYS A 233 -19.35 -12.64 -20.16
N VAL A 234 -20.29 -11.74 -19.89
CA VAL A 234 -20.18 -10.37 -20.36
C VAL A 234 -18.92 -9.81 -19.70
N MET A 235 -17.87 -9.60 -20.48
CA MET A 235 -16.79 -8.75 -20.03
C MET A 235 -17.37 -7.35 -20.01
N THR A 236 -17.98 -6.98 -18.87
CA THR A 236 -18.12 -5.57 -18.52
C THR A 236 -16.76 -4.94 -18.75
N LYS A 237 -16.73 -3.69 -19.18
CA LYS A 237 -15.46 -2.95 -19.36
C LYS A 237 -14.81 -2.76 -17.98
N ALA A 238 -14.32 -3.84 -17.38
CA ALA A 238 -13.69 -3.90 -16.07
C ALA A 238 -12.41 -3.08 -16.03
N ASN A 239 -11.94 -2.65 -17.21
CA ASN A 239 -10.77 -1.82 -17.44
C ASN A 239 -11.11 -0.59 -18.30
N THR A 240 -12.24 0.11 -18.06
CA THR A 240 -12.34 1.50 -18.54
C THR A 240 -11.28 2.34 -17.83
N ALA A 241 -10.72 3.35 -18.50
CA ALA A 241 -9.73 4.24 -17.90
C ALA A 241 -10.23 4.80 -16.56
N ALA A 242 -11.49 5.23 -16.50
CA ALA A 242 -12.14 5.71 -15.27
C ALA A 242 -12.23 4.65 -14.15
N ALA A 243 -12.60 3.40 -14.46
CA ALA A 243 -12.67 2.34 -13.44
C ALA A 243 -11.27 1.91 -12.96
N VAL A 244 -10.27 1.95 -13.83
CA VAL A 244 -8.87 1.70 -13.45
C VAL A 244 -8.33 2.83 -12.60
N GLU A 245 -8.67 4.08 -12.93
CA GLU A 245 -8.32 5.27 -12.15
C GLU A 245 -8.96 5.25 -10.77
N GLU A 246 -10.25 4.90 -10.66
CA GLU A 246 -10.94 4.75 -9.39
C GLU A 246 -10.31 3.65 -8.52
N ARG A 247 -10.01 2.49 -9.11
CA ARG A 247 -9.31 1.40 -8.41
C ARG A 247 -7.90 1.80 -7.97
N LEU A 248 -7.18 2.55 -8.80
CA LEU A 248 -5.85 3.04 -8.47
C LEU A 248 -5.91 4.10 -7.37
N ASN A 249 -6.91 4.98 -7.38
CA ASN A 249 -7.16 5.95 -6.31
C ASN A 249 -7.53 5.26 -4.99
N ALA A 250 -8.32 4.19 -5.03
CA ALA A 250 -8.65 3.40 -3.84
C ALA A 250 -7.45 2.61 -3.30
N ALA A 251 -6.62 2.03 -4.16
CA ALA A 251 -5.42 1.29 -3.75
C ALA A 251 -4.27 2.20 -3.30
N MET A 252 -4.18 3.41 -3.88
CA MET A 252 -3.15 4.41 -3.61
C MET A 252 -3.80 5.75 -3.22
N PRO A 253 -4.29 5.87 -1.97
CA PRO A 253 -4.96 7.07 -1.46
C PRO A 253 -3.97 8.21 -1.17
N TRP A 254 -2.66 7.93 -1.22
CA TRP A 254 -1.61 8.92 -1.06
C TRP A 254 -1.82 10.08 -2.02
N LYS A 255 -1.89 11.28 -1.46
CA LYS A 255 -2.13 12.52 -2.18
C LYS A 255 -1.04 13.50 -1.79
N ARG A 256 -0.43 14.14 -2.78
CA ARG A 256 0.56 15.18 -2.54
C ARG A 256 -0.13 16.31 -1.77
N ILE A 257 0.31 16.55 -0.55
CA ILE A 257 -0.20 17.69 0.22
C ILE A 257 0.49 18.93 -0.35
N THR A 258 -0.23 19.69 -1.18
CA THR A 258 0.18 21.05 -1.52
C THR A 258 -0.38 21.96 -0.43
N CYS A 259 0.35 22.16 0.66
CA CYS A 259 -0.15 23.02 1.73
C CYS A 259 0.88 24.05 2.22
N THR A 260 0.41 25.29 2.24
CA THR A 260 0.66 26.27 3.30
C THR A 260 0.41 25.64 4.68
N SER A 261 1.16 26.05 5.70
CA SER A 261 1.33 25.40 7.02
C SER A 261 0.05 24.90 7.70
N ASP A 262 -1.08 25.58 7.53
CA ASP A 262 -2.33 25.26 8.25
C ASP A 262 -3.05 24.01 7.71
N SER A 263 -2.92 23.70 6.42
CA SER A 263 -3.61 22.56 5.80
C SER A 263 -2.90 21.23 6.08
N ALA A 264 -1.57 21.22 6.24
CA ALA A 264 -0.82 20.04 6.70
C ALA A 264 -1.25 19.64 8.12
N ALA A 265 -1.35 20.62 9.02
CA ALA A 265 -1.70 20.38 10.42
C ALA A 265 -3.13 19.85 10.57
N GLN A 266 -4.07 20.29 9.75
CA GLN A 266 -5.46 19.79 9.75
C GLN A 266 -5.55 18.36 9.21
N HIS A 267 -4.86 18.06 8.11
CA HIS A 267 -4.84 16.71 7.55
C HIS A 267 -4.14 15.70 8.47
N ALA A 268 -3.03 16.11 9.12
CA ALA A 268 -2.37 15.30 10.13
C ALA A 268 -3.31 15.03 11.33
N ARG A 269 -4.11 16.02 11.75
CA ARG A 269 -5.13 15.85 12.79
C ARG A 269 -6.21 14.86 12.36
N GLU A 270 -6.77 14.97 11.15
CA GLU A 270 -7.77 14.00 10.63
C GLU A 270 -7.20 12.58 10.58
N ARG A 271 -5.98 12.40 10.07
CA ARG A 271 -5.34 11.08 10.04
C ARG A 271 -5.09 10.53 11.44
N LEU A 272 -4.64 11.35 12.38
CA LEU A 272 -4.47 10.93 13.78
C LEU A 272 -5.81 10.58 14.46
N THR A 273 -6.91 11.22 14.07
CA THR A 273 -8.25 10.84 14.57
C THR A 273 -8.70 9.47 14.06
N GLU A 274 -8.32 9.05 12.85
CA GLU A 274 -8.59 7.68 12.34
C GLU A 274 -7.88 6.59 13.17
N PHE A 275 -6.71 6.89 13.76
CA PHE A 275 -5.94 5.94 14.58
C PHE A 275 -6.32 5.96 16.06
N ARG A 276 -7.16 6.91 16.48
CA ARG A 276 -7.64 6.98 17.86
C ARG A 276 -8.74 5.92 18.02
N ARG A 277 -8.38 4.73 18.51
CA ARG A 277 -9.37 3.71 18.90
C ARG A 277 -10.30 4.29 19.96
N ASP A 278 -11.59 4.02 19.83
CA ASP A 278 -12.63 4.31 20.82
C ASP A 278 -12.29 3.62 22.16
N ILE A 279 -11.53 4.31 23.00
CA ILE A 279 -11.44 3.99 24.42
C ILE A 279 -12.63 4.69 25.08
N ASP A 280 -13.83 4.17 24.86
CA ASP A 280 -15.00 4.44 25.71
C ASP A 280 -16.17 3.54 25.33
N GLN A 281 -16.11 2.28 25.75
CA GLN A 281 -17.29 1.50 26.11
C GLN A 281 -16.95 0.61 27.31
N GLY A 282 -16.86 1.25 28.47
CA GLY A 282 -16.87 0.59 29.77
C GLY A 282 -17.89 1.27 30.68
N ASN A 283 -19.12 0.78 30.66
CA ASN A 283 -20.02 0.78 31.82
C ASN A 283 -21.06 -0.33 31.67
#